data_AF-A0A934CTM5-F1
#
_entry.id   AF-A0A934CTM5-F1
#
_cell.length_a   1.000
_cell.length_b   1.000
_cell.length_c   1.000
_cell.angle_alpha   90.00
_cell.angle_beta   90.00
_cell.angle_gamma   90.00
#
_symmetry.space_group_name_H-M   'P 1'
#
loop_
_entity.id
_entity.type
_entity.pdbx_description
1 polymer ?
#
loop_
_entity_poly.entity_id
_entity_poly.type
_entity_poly.pdbx_seq_one_letter_code
_entity_poly.pdbx_strand_id
1 'polypeptide(L)'
;MAFYNRLGLSQINDYIDTNSLSKIKHIWEDSKRKKKYDPSWNYEEDNTRAYTHSVHPYPAMMIPQVAGRLFDIYAKSDAVVLDPFAGSGSVLLEAFIRGYDSYGIDINPLSLLISKVKTQDRLEEL
;
A
#
# COMPACT_ATOMS: atom_id res chain seq x y z
N MET A 1 -15.89 1.64 11.97
CA MET A 1 -16.97 0.83 12.60
C MET A 1 -18.30 0.87 11.84
N ALA A 2 -18.56 1.80 10.91
CA ALA A 2 -19.87 1.93 10.26
C ALA A 2 -20.04 1.20 8.90
N PHE A 3 -18.97 0.89 8.16
CA PHE A 3 -19.07 0.33 6.81
C PHE A 3 -19.35 -1.19 6.80
N TYR A 4 -18.66 -1.98 7.64
CA TYR A 4 -18.85 -3.44 7.72
C TYR A 4 -20.19 -3.87 8.36
N ASN A 5 -20.76 -3.04 9.24
CA ASN A 5 -21.98 -3.40 9.97
C ASN A 5 -23.27 -3.31 9.14
N ARG A 6 -23.23 -2.72 7.93
CA ARG A 6 -24.47 -2.43 7.18
C ARG A 6 -24.77 -3.42 6.04
N LEU A 7 -23.85 -4.28 5.63
CA LEU A 7 -24.05 -5.21 4.49
C LEU A 7 -23.59 -6.66 4.68
N GLY A 8 -22.84 -7.02 5.74
CA GLY A 8 -22.20 -8.35 5.79
C GLY A 8 -22.91 -9.43 6.60
N LEU A 9 -23.39 -9.11 7.81
CA LEU A 9 -23.68 -10.17 8.79
C LEU A 9 -25.02 -10.89 8.56
N SER A 10 -26.05 -10.19 8.09
CA SER A 10 -27.35 -10.83 7.80
C SER A 10 -27.31 -11.70 6.54
N GLN A 11 -26.49 -11.33 5.54
CA GLN A 11 -26.36 -12.09 4.29
C GLN A 11 -25.54 -13.39 4.45
N ILE A 12 -24.68 -13.45 5.47
CA ILE A 12 -23.82 -14.62 5.75
C ILE A 12 -24.57 -15.69 6.55
N ASN A 13 -25.50 -15.30 7.42
CA ASN A 13 -26.21 -16.24 8.31
C ASN A 13 -27.08 -17.26 7.57
N ASP A 14 -27.56 -16.95 6.36
CA ASP A 14 -28.40 -17.87 5.57
C ASP A 14 -27.56 -18.91 4.79
N TYR A 15 -26.24 -18.70 4.67
CA TYR A 15 -25.35 -19.53 3.85
C TYR A 15 -24.35 -20.39 4.64
N ILE A 16 -24.19 -20.14 5.95
CA ILE A 16 -23.19 -20.82 6.79
C ILE A 16 -23.90 -21.51 7.97
N ASP A 17 -23.75 -22.83 8.07
CA ASP A 17 -24.19 -23.60 9.25
C ASP A 17 -23.65 -22.94 10.53
N THR A 18 -24.54 -22.74 11.50
CA THR A 18 -24.23 -22.29 12.86
C THR A 18 -23.02 -22.98 13.53
N ASN A 19 -22.72 -24.25 13.21
CA ASN A 19 -21.50 -24.93 13.69
C ASN A 19 -20.21 -24.43 13.02
N SER A 20 -20.30 -23.88 11.81
CA SER A 20 -19.18 -23.24 11.12
C SER A 20 -18.96 -21.81 11.63
N LEU A 21 -20.02 -21.10 12.02
CA LEU A 21 -19.90 -19.77 12.65
C LEU A 21 -19.16 -19.82 13.99
N SER A 22 -19.39 -20.84 14.83
CA SER A 22 -18.67 -21.02 16.09
C SER A 22 -17.17 -21.31 15.88
N LYS A 23 -16.80 -22.04 14.82
CA LYS A 23 -15.38 -22.26 14.44
C LYS A 23 -14.66 -20.98 14.03
N ILE A 24 -15.33 -20.08 13.31
CA ILE A 24 -14.71 -18.83 12.82
C ILE A 24 -14.75 -17.73 13.90
N LYS A 25 -15.64 -17.85 14.90
CA LYS A 25 -15.77 -16.88 15.98
C LYS A 25 -14.47 -16.70 16.78
N HIS A 26 -13.75 -17.79 17.04
CA HIS A 26 -12.43 -17.75 17.68
C HIS A 26 -11.40 -17.02 16.80
N ILE A 27 -11.40 -17.25 15.48
CA ILE A 27 -10.54 -16.52 14.53
C ILE A 27 -10.82 -15.02 14.61
N TRP A 28 -12.10 -14.62 14.71
CA TRP A 28 -12.49 -13.23 14.81
C TRP A 28 -12.11 -12.60 16.15
N GLU A 29 -12.26 -13.33 17.25
CA GLU A 29 -11.83 -12.90 18.59
C GLU A 29 -10.31 -12.79 18.70
N ASP A 30 -9.56 -13.76 18.17
CA ASP A 30 -8.09 -13.74 18.09
C ASP A 30 -7.59 -12.66 17.12
N SER A 31 -8.39 -12.30 16.12
CA SER A 31 -8.10 -11.18 15.21
C SER A 31 -8.30 -9.80 15.84
N LYS A 32 -8.85 -9.71 17.07
CA LYS A 32 -8.90 -8.45 17.84
C LYS A 32 -7.49 -8.04 18.27
N ARG A 33 -6.66 -7.65 17.30
CA ARG A 33 -5.35 -7.07 17.54
C ARG A 33 -5.53 -5.82 18.39
N LYS A 34 -4.90 -5.80 19.57
CA LYS A 34 -4.74 -4.56 20.34
C LYS A 34 -3.93 -3.59 19.46
N LYS A 35 -4.55 -2.50 19.03
CA LYS A 35 -3.86 -1.44 18.30
C LYS A 35 -2.77 -0.86 19.21
N LYS A 36 -1.51 -1.09 18.84
CA LYS A 36 -0.35 -0.45 19.47
C LYS A 36 0.02 0.77 18.63
N TYR A 37 0.03 1.94 19.24
CA TYR A 37 0.54 3.14 18.60
C TYR A 37 2.08 3.16 18.68
N ASP A 38 2.73 3.44 17.57
CA ASP A 38 4.17 3.64 17.48
C ASP A 38 4.40 5.01 16.82
N PRO A 39 4.84 6.03 17.59
CA PRO A 39 5.02 7.39 17.07
C PRO A 39 6.12 7.47 16.01
N SER A 40 7.03 6.50 15.91
CA SER A 40 8.08 6.52 14.90
C SER A 40 7.52 6.40 13.47
N TRP A 41 6.29 5.91 13.30
CA TRP A 41 5.60 5.83 12.01
C TRP A 41 4.70 7.05 11.71
N ASN A 42 4.83 8.12 12.50
CA ASN A 42 4.15 9.38 12.23
C ASN A 42 5.02 10.27 11.36
N TYR A 43 4.54 10.60 10.16
CA TYR A 43 5.24 11.43 9.17
C TYR A 43 4.44 12.70 8.82
N GLU A 44 3.69 13.23 9.77
CA GLU A 44 2.80 14.38 9.58
C GLU A 44 3.56 15.66 9.15
N GLU A 45 4.79 15.83 9.65
CA GLU A 45 5.64 16.99 9.36
C GLU A 45 6.57 16.76 8.16
N ASP A 46 6.62 15.54 7.61
CA ASP A 46 7.52 15.19 6.53
C ASP A 46 7.05 15.69 5.16
N ASN A 47 8.02 16.00 4.30
CA ASN A 47 7.75 16.37 2.93
C ASN A 47 7.41 15.13 2.09
N THR A 48 6.13 14.89 1.86
CA THR A 48 5.62 13.81 0.99
C THR A 48 5.68 14.14 -0.51
N ARG A 49 6.21 15.31 -0.88
CA ARG A 49 6.21 15.84 -2.25
C ARG A 49 7.57 15.82 -2.94
N ALA A 50 8.61 15.29 -2.28
CA ALA A 50 9.97 15.23 -2.81
C ALA A 50 10.05 14.45 -4.15
N TYR A 51 11.14 14.64 -4.90
CA TYR A 51 11.37 14.01 -6.20
C TYR A 51 10.17 14.23 -7.15
N THR A 52 9.74 13.18 -7.84
CA THR A 52 8.59 13.17 -8.75
C THR A 52 7.29 12.73 -8.07
N HIS A 53 7.25 12.59 -6.73
CA HIS A 53 6.02 12.17 -6.02
C HIS A 53 4.82 13.07 -6.32
N SER A 54 5.06 14.35 -6.57
CA SER A 54 4.03 15.36 -6.86
C SER A 54 3.76 15.67 -8.33
N VAL A 55 4.21 14.83 -9.27
CA VAL A 55 3.97 15.04 -10.71
C VAL A 55 2.48 15.16 -11.04
N HIS A 56 1.63 14.36 -10.39
CA HIS A 56 0.17 14.43 -10.54
C HIS A 56 -0.52 14.01 -9.25
N PRO A 57 -1.56 14.73 -8.78
CA PRO A 57 -2.33 14.30 -7.62
C PRO A 57 -3.10 13.01 -7.94
N TYR A 58 -2.99 11.99 -7.10
CA TYR A 58 -3.74 10.75 -7.26
C TYR A 58 -4.38 10.36 -5.91
N PRO A 59 -5.61 9.84 -5.87
CA PRO A 59 -6.25 9.50 -4.61
C PRO A 59 -5.52 8.37 -3.88
N ALA A 60 -5.55 8.42 -2.54
CA ALA A 60 -5.10 7.35 -1.64
C ALA A 60 -3.67 6.83 -1.93
N MET A 61 -2.74 7.73 -2.24
CA MET A 61 -1.33 7.39 -2.47
C MET A 61 -0.64 6.89 -1.20
N MET A 62 0.32 5.97 -1.37
CA MET A 62 1.24 5.57 -0.32
C MET A 62 2.09 6.77 0.13
N ILE A 63 2.25 6.94 1.45
CA ILE A 63 3.17 7.92 2.03
C ILE A 63 4.62 7.47 1.72
N PRO A 64 5.44 8.27 1.03
CA PRO A 64 6.79 7.87 0.60
C PRO A 64 7.66 7.36 1.75
N GLN A 65 7.64 8.04 2.89
CA GLN A 65 8.41 7.70 4.08
C GLN A 65 8.05 6.31 4.64
N VAL A 66 6.77 5.92 4.54
CA VAL A 66 6.33 4.59 4.96
C VAL A 66 6.94 3.53 4.04
N ALA A 67 6.83 3.70 2.72
CA ALA A 67 7.41 2.77 1.75
C ALA A 67 8.94 2.69 1.89
N GLY A 68 9.59 3.84 1.97
CA GLY A 68 11.03 3.94 2.15
C GLY A 68 11.53 3.21 3.39
N ARG A 69 10.90 3.45 4.55
CA ARG A 69 11.27 2.75 5.79
C ARG A 69 10.99 1.25 5.72
N LEU A 70 9.95 0.81 5.03
CA LEU A 70 9.71 -0.62 4.81
C LEU A 70 10.84 -1.27 4.00
N PHE A 71 11.35 -0.58 2.98
CA PHE A 71 12.54 -1.05 2.26
C PHE A 71 13.75 -1.12 3.18
N ASP A 72 14.00 -0.08 3.97
CA ASP A 72 15.17 -0.02 4.85
C ASP A 72 15.15 -1.12 5.94
N ILE A 73 13.97 -1.58 6.37
CA ILE A 73 13.83 -2.65 7.37
C ILE A 73 13.86 -4.05 6.75
N TYR A 74 13.23 -4.24 5.59
CA TYR A 74 12.91 -5.58 5.09
C TYR A 74 13.55 -5.94 3.73
N ALA A 75 13.93 -4.97 2.91
CA ALA A 75 14.53 -5.25 1.61
C ALA A 75 16.00 -5.66 1.76
N LYS A 76 16.39 -6.70 1.02
CA LYS A 76 17.80 -7.08 0.84
C LYS A 76 18.36 -6.30 -0.34
N SER A 77 19.68 -6.19 -0.42
CA SER A 77 20.38 -5.45 -1.50
C SER A 77 20.06 -5.90 -2.92
N ASP A 78 19.61 -7.15 -3.09
CA ASP A 78 19.24 -7.78 -4.36
C ASP A 78 17.74 -8.05 -4.49
N ALA A 79 16.92 -7.43 -3.63
CA ALA A 79 15.48 -7.63 -3.64
C ALA A 79 14.83 -7.01 -4.89
N VAL A 80 13.85 -7.74 -5.44
CA VAL A 80 12.94 -7.23 -6.47
C VAL A 80 11.61 -6.87 -5.80
N VAL A 81 11.15 -5.64 -6.02
CA VAL A 81 9.92 -5.11 -5.43
C VAL A 81 8.73 -5.36 -6.36
N LEU A 82 7.63 -5.86 -5.80
CA LEU A 82 6.36 -5.98 -6.51
C LEU A 82 5.27 -5.21 -5.76
N ASP A 83 4.61 -4.28 -6.44
CA ASP A 83 3.38 -3.65 -5.96
C ASP A 83 2.19 -4.06 -6.84
N PRO A 84 1.31 -4.97 -6.39
CA PRO A 84 0.18 -5.45 -7.19
C PRO A 84 -0.97 -4.44 -7.30
N PHE A 85 -0.90 -3.32 -6.59
CA PHE A 85 -1.89 -2.22 -6.61
C PHE A 85 -1.16 -0.87 -6.62
N ALA A 86 -0.25 -0.71 -7.58
CA ALA A 86 0.75 0.34 -7.60
C ALA A 86 0.18 1.77 -7.64
N GLY A 87 -1.08 1.94 -8.08
CA GLY A 87 -1.69 3.24 -8.23
C GLY A 87 -0.82 4.15 -9.09
N SER A 88 -0.51 5.34 -8.58
CA SER A 88 0.36 6.31 -9.26
C SER A 88 1.85 6.10 -9.00
N GLY A 89 2.27 4.96 -8.43
CA GLY A 89 3.67 4.53 -8.39
C GLY A 89 4.52 5.06 -7.24
N SER A 90 3.95 5.47 -6.11
CA SER A 90 4.76 5.98 -4.98
C SER A 90 5.72 4.93 -4.41
N VAL A 91 5.30 3.66 -4.32
CA VAL A 91 6.18 2.55 -3.88
C VAL A 91 7.27 2.29 -4.92
N LEU A 92 6.94 2.30 -6.20
CA LEU A 92 7.89 2.08 -7.29
C LEU A 92 8.94 3.20 -7.36
N LEU A 93 8.54 4.45 -7.13
CA LEU A 93 9.48 5.57 -7.05
C LEU A 93 10.43 5.44 -5.86
N GLU A 94 9.94 5.05 -4.68
CA GLU A 94 10.82 4.82 -3.52
C GLU A 94 11.78 3.64 -3.72
N ALA A 95 11.36 2.62 -4.47
CA ALA A 95 12.22 1.52 -4.89
C ALA A 95 13.30 2.00 -5.88
N PHE A 96 12.90 2.78 -6.89
CA PHE A 96 13.79 3.38 -7.89
C PHE A 96 14.86 4.27 -7.25
N ILE A 97 14.47 5.17 -6.33
CA ILE A 97 15.40 6.06 -5.61
C ILE A 97 16.47 5.26 -4.83
N ARG A 98 16.12 4.05 -4.37
CA ARG A 98 17.01 3.15 -3.61
C ARG A 98 17.78 2.16 -4.49
N GLY A 99 17.57 2.18 -5.80
CA GLY A 99 18.23 1.29 -6.75
C GLY A 99 17.70 -0.14 -6.78
N TYR A 100 16.44 -0.36 -6.35
CA TYR A 100 15.79 -1.67 -6.48
C TYR A 100 15.08 -1.81 -7.82
N ASP A 101 15.19 -3.00 -8.41
CA ASP A 101 14.30 -3.42 -9.48
C ASP A 101 12.87 -3.50 -8.95
N SER A 102 11.92 -2.95 -9.69
CA SER A 102 10.53 -2.93 -9.25
C SER A 102 9.53 -3.10 -10.39
N TYR A 103 8.41 -3.76 -10.06
CA TYR A 103 7.30 -3.99 -10.97
C TYR A 103 5.99 -3.56 -10.29
N GLY A 104 5.17 -2.81 -11.01
CA GLY A 104 3.87 -2.34 -10.55
C GLY A 104 2.75 -2.80 -11.45
N ILE A 105 1.64 -3.23 -10.84
CA ILE A 105 0.41 -3.59 -11.54
C ILE A 105 -0.70 -2.69 -11.02
N ASP A 106 -1.51 -2.16 -11.93
CA ASP A 106 -2.76 -1.46 -11.60
C ASP A 106 -3.75 -1.64 -12.77
N ILE A 107 -5.04 -1.60 -12.46
CA ILE A 107 -6.09 -1.68 -13.47
C ILE A 107 -6.30 -0.34 -14.20
N ASN A 108 -5.94 0.78 -13.57
CA ASN A 108 -6.15 2.11 -14.11
C ASN A 108 -4.99 2.51 -15.06
N PRO A 109 -5.23 2.66 -16.37
CA PRO A 109 -4.18 3.03 -17.32
C PRO A 109 -3.55 4.40 -17.02
N LEU A 110 -4.32 5.35 -16.48
CA LEU A 110 -3.79 6.67 -16.11
C LEU A 110 -2.79 6.55 -14.95
N SER A 111 -3.06 5.69 -13.98
CA SER A 111 -2.18 5.51 -12.83
C SER A 111 -0.86 4.89 -13.25
N LEU A 112 -0.89 3.92 -14.17
CA LEU A 112 0.29 3.33 -14.80
C LEU A 112 1.11 4.36 -15.57
N LEU A 113 0.47 5.26 -16.34
CA LEU A 113 1.17 6.34 -17.04
C LEU A 113 1.87 7.29 -16.07
N ILE A 114 1.16 7.73 -15.02
CA ILE A 114 1.76 8.59 -13.97
C ILE A 114 2.93 7.88 -13.30
N SER A 115 2.76 6.60 -12.94
CA SER A 115 3.79 5.78 -12.33
C SER A 115 5.03 5.72 -13.23
N LYS A 116 4.86 5.45 -14.52
CA LYS A 116 5.96 5.39 -15.49
C LYS A 116 6.70 6.72 -15.58
N VAL A 117 5.98 7.84 -15.64
CA VAL A 117 6.59 9.19 -15.67
C VAL A 117 7.36 9.48 -14.37
N LYS A 118 6.87 9.01 -13.22
CA LYS A 118 7.57 9.19 -11.94
C LYS A 118 8.89 8.43 -11.88
N THR A 119 8.93 7.23 -12.43
CA THR A 119 10.08 6.30 -12.36
C THR A 119 10.97 6.32 -13.60
N GLN A 120 10.83 7.33 -14.47
CA GLN A 120 11.67 7.47 -15.65
C GLN A 120 12.92 8.28 -15.30
N ASP A 121 14.10 7.77 -15.66
CA ASP A 121 15.34 8.54 -15.60
C ASP A 121 15.26 9.72 -16.59
N ARG A 122 15.53 10.93 -16.10
CA ARG A 122 15.44 12.18 -16.89
C ARG A 122 16.77 12.55 -17.58
N LEU A 123 17.73 11.62 -17.63
CA LEU A 123 19.09 11.88 -18.13
C LEU A 123 19.28 11.60 -19.63
N GLU A 124 18.27 11.12 -20.37
CA GLU A 124 18.40 10.82 -21.81
C GLU A 124 17.93 11.95 -22.77
N GLU A 125 17.60 13.15 -22.28
CA GLU A 125 17.08 14.26 -23.13
C GLU A 125 17.87 15.59 -23.05
N LEU A 126 19.20 15.56 -22.88
CA LEU A 126 20.10 16.72 -23.09
C LEU A 126 21.33 16.32 -23.91
#